data_AF-A0A167WX13-F1
#
_entry.id   AF-A0A167WX13-F1
#
_cell.length_a   1.000
_cell.length_b   1.000
_cell.length_c   1.000
_cell.angle_alpha   90.00
_cell.angle_beta   90.00
_cell.angle_gamma   90.00
#
_symmetry.space_group_name_H-M   'P 1'
#
loop_
_entity.id
_entity.type
_entity.pdbx_description
1 polymer ?
#
loop_
_entity_poly.entity_id
_entity_poly.type
_entity_poly.pdbx_seq_one_letter_code
_entity_poly.pdbx_strand_id
1 'polypeptide(L)'
;MFRWLVSAGFLALPIGATIGVLLAIQALRSAHGQPPPFSGGDLGGDLPGTGVPRNRDSVQMWCDEAYGFDPKSKGVNFILNPNPWGWQKGDPGAQCMQVEYFGNKTYATPYSAPPFNITWQYTRATDPAKNVHGFPNAKLDSNKLPAQLGSITKMQVGVEWHMSLANDSATAVSLTKSEVSAKQINANVAIDMFLHQDQARSLSSEQASHEVMVWFADFGTDTWPIGKTAGADKGVKATQTIGDATFELYAGQNSLQQTVLSWVSTTAVETFNQSLTPLFDAIFALNDASFPKKTDYLGYFAFGQETYWSPQNVTFSVPQLAVNVETS
;
A
#
# COMPACT_ATOMS: atom_id res chain seq x y z
N MET A 1 -66.59 2.44 1.46
CA MET A 1 -65.80 1.20 1.61
C MET A 1 -64.85 0.91 0.43
N PHE A 2 -65.26 1.17 -0.82
CA PHE A 2 -64.45 0.89 -2.03
C PHE A 2 -63.14 1.70 -2.19
N ARG A 3 -63.08 2.94 -1.66
CA ARG A 3 -61.88 3.81 -1.77
C ARG A 3 -60.65 3.27 -1.02
N TRP A 4 -60.85 2.57 0.11
CA TRP A 4 -59.76 2.00 0.90
C TRP A 4 -59.09 0.79 0.21
N LEU A 5 -59.88 -0.02 -0.50
CA LEU A 5 -59.36 -1.18 -1.25
C LEU A 5 -58.49 -0.74 -2.44
N VAL A 6 -58.89 0.33 -3.13
CA VAL A 6 -58.12 0.90 -4.26
C VAL A 6 -56.80 1.50 -3.75
N SER A 7 -56.82 2.22 -2.63
CA SER A 7 -55.60 2.77 -2.02
C SER A 7 -54.65 1.69 -1.48
N ALA A 8 -55.18 0.62 -0.87
CA ALA A 8 -54.38 -0.51 -0.42
C ALA A 8 -53.76 -1.29 -1.59
N GLY A 9 -54.50 -1.45 -2.70
CA GLY A 9 -53.99 -2.09 -3.92
C GLY A 9 -52.86 -1.29 -4.59
N PHE A 10 -52.98 0.04 -4.66
CA PHE A 10 -51.91 0.89 -5.20
C PHE A 10 -50.64 0.93 -4.31
N LEU A 11 -50.77 0.64 -3.02
CA LEU A 11 -49.61 0.49 -2.13
C LEU A 11 -48.96 -0.89 -2.27
N ALA A 12 -49.75 -1.95 -2.42
CA ALA A 12 -49.26 -3.33 -2.49
C ALA A 12 -48.54 -3.65 -3.81
N LEU A 13 -48.97 -3.05 -4.93
CA LEU A 13 -48.38 -3.27 -6.25
C LEU A 13 -46.87 -2.94 -6.35
N PRO A 14 -46.40 -1.74 -5.96
CA PRO A 14 -44.97 -1.42 -6.02
C PRO A 14 -44.15 -2.26 -5.04
N ILE A 15 -44.71 -2.63 -3.88
CA ILE A 15 -44.05 -3.52 -2.91
C ILE A 15 -43.89 -4.93 -3.50
N GLY A 16 -44.95 -5.49 -4.06
CA GLY A 16 -44.93 -6.82 -4.68
C GLY A 16 -44.00 -6.89 -5.90
N ALA A 17 -44.00 -5.85 -6.75
CA ALA A 17 -43.08 -5.75 -7.89
C ALA A 17 -41.61 -5.71 -7.43
N THR A 18 -41.32 -4.92 -6.39
CA THR A 18 -39.97 -4.82 -5.82
C THR A 18 -39.52 -6.17 -5.26
N ILE A 19 -40.34 -6.81 -4.42
CA ILE A 19 -40.03 -8.14 -3.85
C ILE A 19 -39.83 -9.17 -4.97
N GLY A 20 -40.67 -9.16 -6.01
CA GLY A 20 -40.55 -10.07 -7.15
C GLY A 20 -39.22 -9.92 -7.90
N VAL A 21 -38.77 -8.68 -8.15
CA VAL A 21 -37.47 -8.40 -8.76
C VAL A 21 -36.33 -8.87 -7.88
N LEU A 22 -36.40 -8.64 -6.56
CA LEU A 22 -35.35 -9.06 -5.62
C LEU A 22 -35.23 -10.59 -5.54
N LEU A 23 -36.35 -11.31 -5.53
CA LEU A 23 -36.36 -12.78 -5.56
C LEU A 23 -35.82 -13.33 -6.89
N ALA A 24 -36.13 -12.68 -8.02
CA ALA A 24 -35.59 -13.06 -9.33
C ALA A 24 -34.06 -12.86 -9.40
N ILE A 25 -33.54 -11.74 -8.90
CA ILE A 25 -32.10 -11.48 -8.82
C ILE A 25 -31.42 -12.51 -7.90
N GLN A 26 -32.02 -12.85 -6.77
CA GLN A 26 -31.50 -13.87 -5.86
C GLN A 26 -31.46 -15.26 -6.51
N ALA A 27 -32.51 -15.66 -7.24
CA ALA A 27 -32.55 -16.92 -7.96
C ALA A 27 -31.49 -17.00 -9.07
N LEU A 28 -31.31 -15.92 -9.83
CA LEU A 28 -30.28 -15.81 -10.86
C LEU A 28 -28.88 -15.97 -10.25
N ARG A 29 -28.61 -15.26 -9.15
CA ARG A 29 -27.32 -15.32 -8.45
C ARG A 29 -27.05 -16.71 -7.89
N SER A 30 -28.06 -17.36 -7.30
CA SER A 30 -27.96 -18.75 -6.83
C SER A 30 -27.64 -19.74 -7.96
N ALA A 31 -28.19 -19.54 -9.17
CA ALA A 31 -27.93 -20.39 -10.32
C ALA A 31 -26.50 -20.22 -10.88
N HIS A 32 -25.89 -19.05 -10.69
CA HIS A 32 -24.54 -18.72 -11.14
C HIS A 32 -23.48 -18.81 -10.02
N GLY A 33 -23.80 -19.39 -8.87
CA GLY A 33 -22.88 -19.53 -7.73
C GLY A 33 -22.48 -18.19 -7.08
N GLN A 34 -23.25 -17.12 -7.33
CA GLN A 34 -23.01 -15.79 -6.77
C GLN A 34 -23.75 -15.64 -5.42
N PRO A 35 -23.17 -14.92 -4.44
CA PRO A 35 -23.82 -14.71 -3.13
C PRO A 35 -25.12 -13.90 -3.28
N PRO A 36 -26.15 -14.08 -2.44
CA PRO A 36 -27.38 -13.29 -2.48
C PRO A 36 -27.13 -11.77 -2.53
N PRO A 37 -28.02 -10.98 -3.18
CA PRO A 37 -27.86 -9.54 -3.33
C PRO A 37 -27.90 -8.76 -1.99
N PHE A 38 -28.27 -9.43 -0.89
CA PHE A 38 -28.29 -8.87 0.47
C PHE A 38 -27.61 -9.76 1.53
N SER A 39 -26.79 -10.74 1.11
CA SER A 39 -25.97 -11.50 2.07
C SER A 39 -24.67 -10.76 2.34
N GLY A 40 -24.73 -9.73 3.17
CA GLY A 40 -23.56 -9.12 3.78
C GLY A 40 -24.00 -8.15 4.87
N GLY A 41 -23.33 -8.20 6.01
CA GLY A 41 -23.64 -7.38 7.18
C GLY A 41 -24.45 -8.11 8.25
N ASP A 42 -23.90 -9.17 8.85
CA ASP A 42 -24.40 -9.69 10.14
C ASP A 42 -24.12 -8.73 11.31
N LEU A 43 -23.72 -7.48 11.05
CA LEU A 43 -23.63 -6.41 12.05
C LEU A 43 -24.10 -5.09 11.41
N GLY A 44 -25.14 -4.49 12.00
CA GLY A 44 -25.79 -3.25 11.55
C GLY A 44 -24.84 -2.05 11.47
N GLY A 45 -24.21 -1.89 10.30
CA GLY A 45 -23.35 -0.76 9.97
C GLY A 45 -22.70 -0.90 8.59
N ASP A 46 -22.50 -2.12 8.09
CA ASP A 46 -21.88 -2.36 6.79
C ASP A 46 -22.91 -2.53 5.66
N LEU A 47 -22.56 -2.07 4.46
CA LEU A 47 -23.40 -2.23 3.27
C LEU A 47 -23.54 -3.72 2.90
N PRO A 48 -24.72 -4.15 2.43
CA PRO A 48 -24.92 -5.53 2.00
C PRO A 48 -23.99 -5.90 0.84
N GLY A 49 -23.25 -7.01 1.00
CA GLY A 49 -22.36 -7.57 -0.03
C GLY A 49 -20.92 -7.07 -0.03
N THR A 50 -20.53 -6.19 0.89
CA THR A 50 -19.14 -5.66 0.98
C THR A 50 -18.34 -6.21 2.16
N GLY A 51 -18.93 -7.09 2.98
CA GLY A 51 -18.29 -7.66 4.17
C GLY A 51 -17.67 -9.05 3.94
N VAL A 52 -16.49 -9.29 4.51
CA VAL A 52 -15.88 -10.63 4.62
C VAL A 52 -16.84 -11.57 5.37
N PRO A 53 -17.18 -12.76 4.83
CA PRO A 53 -18.00 -13.74 5.55
C PRO A 53 -17.36 -14.10 6.90
N ARG A 54 -18.12 -14.02 7.99
CA ARG A 54 -17.61 -14.29 9.33
C ARG A 54 -17.03 -15.70 9.42
N ASN A 55 -15.82 -15.82 9.98
CA ASN A 55 -15.12 -17.10 10.20
C ASN A 55 -14.82 -17.92 8.94
N ARG A 56 -14.76 -17.30 7.76
CA ARG A 56 -14.24 -17.97 6.56
C ARG A 56 -13.11 -17.17 5.97
N ASP A 57 -12.10 -17.90 5.52
CA ASP A 57 -11.02 -17.30 4.75
C ASP A 57 -11.56 -16.90 3.39
N SER A 58 -11.08 -15.78 2.86
CA SER A 58 -11.53 -15.27 1.57
C SER A 58 -10.43 -14.47 0.91
N VAL A 59 -10.54 -14.33 -0.41
CA VAL A 59 -9.67 -13.47 -1.19
C VAL A 59 -10.54 -12.38 -1.81
N GLN A 60 -10.14 -11.13 -1.65
CA GLN A 60 -10.80 -10.00 -2.30
C GLN A 60 -9.82 -9.27 -3.21
N MET A 61 -10.35 -8.67 -4.27
CA MET A 61 -9.59 -7.94 -5.27
C MET A 61 -10.17 -6.54 -5.43
N TRP A 62 -9.28 -5.55 -5.46
CA TRP A 62 -9.60 -4.13 -5.57
C TRP A 62 -8.75 -3.54 -6.69
N CYS A 63 -9.39 -3.12 -7.78
CA CYS A 63 -8.72 -2.62 -8.98
C CYS A 63 -8.96 -1.13 -9.16
N ASP A 64 -7.88 -0.40 -9.46
CA ASP A 64 -7.89 1.02 -9.80
C ASP A 64 -8.57 1.93 -8.75
N GLU A 65 -8.60 1.50 -7.48
CA GLU A 65 -9.21 2.26 -6.38
C GLU A 65 -8.23 3.28 -5.80
N ALA A 66 -8.65 4.55 -5.77
CA ALA A 66 -7.85 5.64 -5.23
C ALA A 66 -7.75 5.61 -3.69
N TYR A 67 -8.69 4.95 -3.02
CA TYR A 67 -8.78 4.94 -1.56
C TYR A 67 -8.47 3.55 -1.00
N GLY A 68 -7.90 3.53 0.20
CA GLY A 68 -7.68 2.30 0.91
C GLY A 68 -8.91 1.72 1.59
N PHE A 69 -8.80 0.44 1.90
CA PHE A 69 -9.78 -0.31 2.67
C PHE A 69 -9.13 -0.90 3.92
N ASP A 70 -9.95 -1.14 4.92
CA ASP A 70 -9.53 -1.68 6.21
C ASP A 70 -9.86 -3.17 6.28
N PRO A 71 -8.87 -4.08 6.11
CA PRO A 71 -9.10 -5.51 6.20
C PRO A 71 -9.40 -6.02 7.62
N LYS A 72 -9.23 -5.18 8.65
CA LYS A 72 -9.38 -5.48 10.08
C LYS A 72 -8.44 -6.60 10.57
N SER A 73 -7.51 -6.25 11.44
CA SER A 73 -6.69 -7.20 12.22
C SER A 73 -7.06 -7.18 13.71
N LYS A 74 -6.83 -8.28 14.43
CA LYS A 74 -6.87 -8.30 15.91
C LYS A 74 -5.63 -7.67 16.56
N GLY A 75 -4.54 -7.58 15.81
CA GLY A 75 -3.30 -6.94 16.25
C GLY A 75 -3.24 -5.48 15.80
N VAL A 76 -2.04 -5.05 15.43
CA VAL A 76 -1.85 -3.81 14.66
C VAL A 76 -2.65 -3.88 13.37
N ASN A 77 -3.28 -2.76 13.01
CA ASN A 77 -4.09 -2.66 11.81
C ASN A 77 -3.28 -2.06 10.65
N PHE A 78 -3.72 -2.36 9.42
CA PHE A 78 -3.14 -1.79 8.21
C PHE A 78 -4.27 -1.38 7.29
N ILE A 79 -4.20 -0.19 6.70
CA ILE A 79 -5.06 0.21 5.59
C ILE A 79 -4.35 -0.18 4.29
N LEU A 80 -4.97 -1.04 3.49
CA LEU A 80 -4.42 -1.47 2.21
C LEU A 80 -4.95 -0.57 1.10
N ASN A 81 -4.05 0.01 0.30
CA ASN A 81 -4.37 1.04 -0.68
C ASN A 81 -3.86 0.58 -2.06
N PRO A 82 -4.73 0.39 -3.07
CA PRO A 82 -4.28 0.24 -4.45
C PRO A 82 -3.62 1.53 -4.95
N ASN A 83 -4.23 2.71 -4.75
CA ASN A 83 -3.56 4.00 -4.89
C ASN A 83 -2.84 4.24 -6.26
N PRO A 84 -3.54 4.16 -7.40
CA PRO A 84 -3.01 4.54 -8.72
C PRO A 84 -3.04 6.06 -8.92
N TRP A 85 -2.45 6.84 -8.01
CA TRP A 85 -2.60 8.30 -7.95
C TRP A 85 -2.05 9.06 -9.17
N GLY A 86 -1.07 8.47 -9.86
CA GLY A 86 -0.41 9.03 -11.05
C GLY A 86 -1.04 8.58 -12.36
N TRP A 87 -2.14 7.82 -12.31
CA TRP A 87 -2.86 7.30 -13.46
C TRP A 87 -4.33 7.75 -13.44
N GLN A 88 -4.93 7.96 -14.62
CA GLN A 88 -6.33 8.34 -14.74
C GLN A 88 -7.16 7.24 -15.38
N LYS A 89 -8.39 7.09 -14.90
CA LYS A 89 -9.33 6.10 -15.44
C LYS A 89 -9.57 6.32 -16.93
N GLY A 90 -9.17 5.34 -17.74
CA GLY A 90 -9.28 5.37 -19.20
C GLY A 90 -7.94 5.49 -19.92
N ASP A 91 -6.87 5.88 -19.21
CA ASP A 91 -5.52 5.81 -19.75
C ASP A 91 -5.06 4.34 -19.86
N PRO A 92 -4.16 4.00 -20.80
CA PRO A 92 -3.64 2.65 -20.92
C PRO A 92 -2.95 2.16 -19.65
N GLY A 93 -3.28 0.94 -19.24
CA GLY A 93 -2.76 0.29 -18.05
C GLY A 93 -3.82 0.13 -16.97
N ALA A 94 -3.49 -0.64 -15.94
CA ALA A 94 -4.35 -0.92 -14.80
C ALA A 94 -3.54 -1.50 -13.65
N GLN A 95 -4.13 -1.50 -12.47
CA GLN A 95 -3.59 -2.16 -11.30
C GLN A 95 -4.69 -2.77 -10.44
N CYS A 96 -4.45 -3.99 -9.97
CA CYS A 96 -5.31 -4.71 -9.04
C CYS A 96 -4.53 -5.15 -7.82
N MET A 97 -5.06 -4.89 -6.63
CA MET A 97 -4.57 -5.44 -5.37
C MET A 97 -5.46 -6.61 -4.96
N GLN A 98 -4.86 -7.76 -4.68
CA GLN A 98 -5.53 -8.93 -4.11
C GLN A 98 -5.07 -9.13 -2.67
N VAL A 99 -6.00 -9.43 -1.77
CA VAL A 99 -5.72 -9.58 -0.33
C VAL A 99 -6.32 -10.87 0.18
N GLU A 100 -5.53 -11.58 0.97
CA GLU A 100 -5.95 -12.79 1.68
C GLU A 100 -6.47 -12.42 3.07
N TYR A 101 -7.75 -12.69 3.30
CA TYR A 101 -8.42 -12.45 4.57
C TYR A 101 -8.56 -13.77 5.32
N PHE A 102 -8.13 -13.77 6.57
CA PHE A 102 -8.41 -14.90 7.47
C PHE A 102 -9.67 -14.62 8.27
N GLY A 103 -10.60 -15.58 8.29
CA GLY A 103 -11.90 -15.41 8.93
C GLY A 103 -11.80 -15.11 10.43
N ASN A 104 -10.69 -15.51 11.06
CA ASN A 104 -10.39 -15.25 12.48
C ASN A 104 -9.66 -13.91 12.74
N LYS A 105 -9.26 -13.18 11.69
CA LYS A 105 -8.54 -11.89 11.71
C LYS A 105 -7.19 -11.92 12.46
N THR A 106 -6.54 -13.08 12.49
CA THR A 106 -5.24 -13.29 13.13
C THR A 106 -4.22 -13.66 12.07
N TYR A 107 -3.12 -12.90 12.00
CA TYR A 107 -2.03 -13.14 11.04
C TYR A 107 -0.77 -13.64 11.76
N ALA A 108 0.33 -13.83 11.01
CA ALA A 108 1.55 -14.49 11.49
C ALA A 108 2.07 -13.95 12.84
N THR A 109 1.94 -12.65 13.07
CA THR A 109 2.24 -12.00 14.35
C THR A 109 1.16 -10.97 14.73
N PRO A 110 1.12 -10.49 15.99
CA PRO A 110 0.29 -9.34 16.38
C PRO A 110 0.61 -8.04 15.64
N TYR A 111 1.70 -8.00 14.89
CA TYR A 111 2.16 -6.82 14.14
C TYR A 111 1.99 -6.98 12.64
N SER A 112 1.39 -8.10 12.19
CA SER A 112 1.35 -8.48 10.79
C SER A 112 0.14 -7.93 10.05
N ALA A 113 0.38 -7.47 8.82
CA ALA A 113 -0.68 -7.22 7.85
C ALA A 113 -1.20 -8.56 7.27
N PRO A 114 -2.42 -8.57 6.69
CA PRO A 114 -2.83 -9.65 5.81
C PRO A 114 -1.88 -9.77 4.61
N PRO A 115 -1.60 -10.99 4.10
CA PRO A 115 -0.87 -11.16 2.84
C PRO A 115 -1.62 -10.48 1.69
N PHE A 116 -0.85 -9.85 0.80
CA PHE A 116 -1.42 -9.20 -0.38
C PHE A 116 -0.49 -9.32 -1.58
N ASN A 117 -1.07 -9.20 -2.77
CA ASN A 117 -0.33 -9.03 -4.00
C ASN A 117 -0.91 -7.86 -4.79
N ILE A 118 -0.12 -7.33 -5.72
CA ILE A 118 -0.53 -6.29 -6.65
C ILE A 118 -0.08 -6.71 -8.04
N THR A 119 -1.03 -6.86 -8.96
CA THR A 119 -0.76 -7.03 -10.38
C THR A 119 -0.98 -5.71 -11.10
N TRP A 120 -0.01 -5.28 -11.89
CA TRP A 120 -0.09 -4.03 -12.63
C TRP A 120 0.62 -4.10 -13.97
N GLN A 121 0.21 -3.20 -14.85
CA GLN A 121 0.89 -2.88 -16.10
C GLN A 121 0.54 -1.45 -16.48
N TYR A 122 1.54 -0.61 -16.68
CA TYR A 122 1.36 0.76 -17.16
C TYR A 122 2.26 1.02 -18.36
N THR A 123 1.80 1.90 -19.25
CA THR A 123 2.63 2.43 -20.32
C THR A 123 3.69 3.37 -19.75
N ARG A 124 4.83 3.48 -20.42
CA ARG A 124 5.87 4.44 -20.03
C ARG A 124 5.31 5.87 -20.08
N ALA A 125 5.47 6.62 -19.00
CA ALA A 125 4.99 8.00 -18.92
C ALA A 125 5.66 8.87 -19.99
N THR A 126 4.88 9.81 -20.55
CA THR A 126 5.40 10.78 -21.53
C THR A 126 6.14 11.94 -20.85
N ASP A 127 5.76 12.26 -19.61
CA ASP A 127 6.43 13.27 -18.78
C ASP A 127 7.34 12.55 -17.76
N PRO A 128 8.66 12.63 -17.90
CA PRO A 128 9.58 11.99 -16.97
C PRO A 128 9.50 12.56 -15.54
N ALA A 129 8.92 13.75 -15.35
CA ALA A 129 8.70 14.33 -14.02
C ALA A 129 7.48 13.74 -13.29
N LYS A 130 6.64 12.96 -13.98
CA LYS A 130 5.43 12.32 -13.45
C LYS A 130 5.36 10.86 -13.91
N ASN A 131 6.42 10.11 -13.62
CA ASN A 131 6.60 8.76 -14.15
C ASN A 131 6.10 7.64 -13.22
N VAL A 132 5.78 7.95 -11.97
CA VAL A 132 5.10 7.04 -11.04
C VAL A 132 3.60 7.08 -11.32
N HIS A 133 3.00 5.93 -11.64
CA HIS A 133 1.57 5.78 -11.90
C HIS A 133 0.77 5.43 -10.63
N GLY A 134 1.42 4.80 -9.66
CA GLY A 134 0.78 4.48 -8.38
C GLY A 134 1.77 4.08 -7.31
N PHE A 135 1.28 4.08 -6.08
CA PHE A 135 1.99 3.53 -4.92
C PHE A 135 1.05 2.61 -4.14
N PRO A 136 0.74 1.41 -4.67
CA PRO A 136 0.03 0.39 -3.93
C PRO A 136 0.79 -0.03 -2.68
N ASN A 137 0.12 0.03 -1.53
CA ASN A 137 0.79 -0.11 -0.24
C ASN A 137 -0.11 -0.66 0.87
N ALA A 138 0.54 -1.11 1.94
CA ALA A 138 -0.03 -1.35 3.24
C ALA A 138 0.41 -0.24 4.21
N LYS A 139 -0.50 0.68 4.53
CA LYS A 139 -0.29 1.77 5.49
C LYS A 139 -0.54 1.29 6.90
N LEU A 140 0.42 1.49 7.80
CA LEU A 140 0.27 1.21 9.21
C LEU A 140 -0.84 2.07 9.83
N ASP A 141 -1.80 1.43 10.49
CA ASP A 141 -2.87 2.07 11.25
C ASP A 141 -2.73 1.65 12.72
N SER A 142 -1.96 2.45 13.45
CA SER A 142 -1.55 2.16 14.82
C SER A 142 -1.79 3.36 15.72
N ASN A 143 -2.30 3.11 16.93
CA ASN A 143 -2.43 4.12 17.96
C ASN A 143 -1.08 4.62 18.53
N LYS A 144 0.03 4.05 18.07
CA LYS A 144 1.39 4.51 18.38
C LYS A 144 1.87 5.62 17.46
N LEU A 145 1.19 5.85 16.34
CA LEU A 145 1.48 6.97 15.44
C LEU A 145 0.28 7.94 15.43
N PRO A 146 0.50 9.24 15.22
CA PRO A 146 1.81 9.89 15.04
C PRO A 146 2.63 9.98 16.35
N ALA A 147 3.96 9.84 16.24
CA ALA A 147 4.89 9.94 17.37
C ALA A 147 6.12 10.77 17.00
N GLN A 148 6.70 11.47 17.98
CA GLN A 148 7.96 12.19 17.76
C GLN A 148 9.09 11.20 17.51
N LEU A 149 9.93 11.45 16.50
CA LEU A 149 11.04 10.58 16.15
C LEU A 149 11.95 10.28 17.35
N GLY A 150 12.21 11.27 18.21
CA GLY A 150 13.02 11.12 19.41
C GLY A 150 12.43 10.24 20.51
N SER A 151 11.12 9.99 20.47
CA SER A 151 10.44 9.06 21.38
C SER A 151 10.39 7.63 20.86
N ILE A 152 10.63 7.40 19.56
CA ILE A 152 10.60 6.06 18.97
C ILE A 152 11.88 5.32 19.37
N THR A 153 11.77 4.34 20.25
CA THR A 153 12.89 3.53 20.72
C THR A 153 13.20 2.37 19.78
N LYS A 154 12.19 1.93 19.01
CA LYS A 154 12.32 0.82 18.06
C LYS A 154 11.30 0.95 16.93
N MET A 155 11.76 0.70 15.71
CA MET A 155 10.91 0.60 14.51
C MET A 155 11.27 -0.67 13.77
N GLN A 156 10.79 -1.81 14.27
CA GLN A 156 11.07 -3.12 13.68
C GLN A 156 10.17 -3.34 12.47
N VAL A 157 10.79 -3.71 11.34
CA VAL A 157 10.10 -4.12 10.13
C VAL A 157 10.53 -5.52 9.76
N GLY A 158 9.56 -6.42 9.65
CA GLY A 158 9.71 -7.75 9.10
C GLY A 158 8.95 -7.83 7.77
N VAL A 159 9.64 -8.03 6.67
CA VAL A 159 9.03 -8.13 5.34
C VAL A 159 9.65 -9.27 4.53
N GLU A 160 8.80 -9.91 3.75
CA GLU A 160 9.15 -10.81 2.66
C GLU A 160 8.33 -10.39 1.45
N TRP A 161 8.99 -10.16 0.32
CA TRP A 161 8.33 -9.79 -0.92
C TRP A 161 9.02 -10.38 -2.15
N HIS A 162 8.27 -10.56 -3.22
CA HIS A 162 8.76 -11.05 -4.51
C HIS A 162 8.11 -10.31 -5.67
N MET A 163 8.80 -10.24 -6.81
CA MET A 163 8.23 -9.75 -8.06
C MET A 163 8.20 -10.88 -9.09
N SER A 164 7.08 -11.09 -9.75
CA SER A 164 6.95 -12.12 -10.79
C SER A 164 6.20 -11.61 -12.02
N LEU A 165 6.25 -12.39 -13.10
CA LEU A 165 5.38 -12.20 -14.27
C LEU A 165 4.16 -13.13 -14.24
N ALA A 166 4.05 -13.95 -13.20
CA ALA A 166 2.92 -14.85 -13.03
C ALA A 166 1.73 -14.08 -12.44
N ASN A 167 0.53 -14.49 -12.80
CA ASN A 167 -0.70 -13.93 -12.24
C ASN A 167 -1.02 -14.49 -10.83
N ASP A 168 -0.17 -15.36 -10.26
CA ASP A 168 -0.38 -16.00 -8.95
C ASP A 168 0.91 -15.94 -8.11
N SER A 169 0.77 -15.53 -6.85
CA SER A 169 1.77 -14.88 -6.01
C SER A 169 2.39 -15.77 -4.93
N ALA A 170 1.85 -16.95 -4.64
CA ALA A 170 2.32 -17.73 -3.48
C ALA A 170 3.52 -18.63 -3.76
N THR A 171 3.83 -18.90 -5.03
CA THR A 171 4.88 -19.87 -5.43
C THR A 171 5.78 -19.39 -6.57
N ALA A 172 5.59 -18.15 -7.02
CA ALA A 172 6.34 -17.61 -8.15
C ALA A 172 7.77 -17.25 -7.72
N VAL A 173 8.75 -17.74 -8.49
CA VAL A 173 10.16 -17.35 -8.34
C VAL A 173 10.28 -15.85 -8.61
N SER A 174 10.89 -15.12 -7.67
CA SER A 174 11.13 -13.69 -7.84
C SER A 174 12.06 -13.45 -9.04
N LEU A 175 11.75 -12.42 -9.81
CA LEU A 175 12.57 -12.00 -10.94
C LEU A 175 13.92 -11.51 -10.44
N THR A 176 14.99 -12.00 -11.05
CA THR A 176 16.33 -11.47 -10.84
C THR A 176 16.43 -10.04 -11.39
N LYS A 177 17.36 -9.23 -10.85
CA LYS A 177 17.61 -7.86 -11.35
C LYS A 177 17.93 -7.83 -12.86
N SER A 178 18.60 -8.86 -13.37
CA SER A 178 18.89 -9.00 -14.81
C SER A 178 17.64 -9.29 -15.64
N GLU A 179 16.74 -10.16 -15.16
CA GLU A 179 15.45 -10.42 -15.82
C GLU A 179 14.58 -9.17 -15.83
N VAL A 180 14.46 -8.48 -14.70
CA VAL A 180 13.75 -7.19 -14.61
C VAL A 180 14.29 -6.20 -15.65
N SER A 181 15.62 -6.07 -15.74
CA SER A 181 16.26 -5.17 -16.70
C SER A 181 16.00 -5.58 -18.16
N ALA A 182 16.12 -6.87 -18.47
CA ALA A 182 15.87 -7.41 -19.81
C ALA A 182 14.40 -7.26 -20.24
N LYS A 183 13.48 -7.25 -19.26
CA LYS A 183 12.06 -7.04 -19.47
C LYS A 183 11.62 -5.58 -19.35
N GLN A 184 12.56 -4.67 -19.12
CA GLN A 184 12.32 -3.22 -19.02
C GLN A 184 11.23 -2.87 -17.97
N ILE A 185 11.20 -3.61 -16.86
CA ILE A 185 10.27 -3.32 -15.75
C ILE A 185 10.88 -2.19 -14.92
N ASN A 186 10.08 -1.17 -14.63
CA ASN A 186 10.48 -0.03 -13.83
C ASN A 186 9.58 0.07 -12.61
N ALA A 187 10.17 -0.15 -11.43
CA ALA A 187 9.52 -0.07 -10.14
C ALA A 187 10.57 0.08 -9.03
N ASN A 188 10.17 0.56 -7.86
CA ASN A 188 10.93 0.33 -6.63
C ASN A 188 10.12 -0.58 -5.70
N VAL A 189 10.71 -1.00 -4.59
CA VAL A 189 9.97 -1.55 -3.45
C VAL A 189 10.39 -0.74 -2.25
N ALA A 190 9.46 -0.09 -1.56
CA ALA A 190 9.80 0.94 -0.61
C ALA A 190 8.87 0.98 0.61
N ILE A 191 9.45 1.42 1.72
CA ILE A 191 8.69 2.05 2.80
C ILE A 191 8.67 3.54 2.51
N ASP A 192 7.50 4.15 2.67
CA ASP A 192 7.28 5.57 2.57
C ASP A 192 6.80 6.12 3.93
N MET A 193 7.46 7.17 4.41
CA MET A 193 7.20 7.78 5.71
C MET A 193 7.11 9.29 5.58
N PHE A 194 6.02 9.88 6.08
CA PHE A 194 5.85 11.33 6.09
C PHE A 194 6.00 11.90 7.49
N LEU A 195 6.74 13.01 7.56
CA LEU A 195 7.12 13.66 8.80
C LEU A 195 6.88 15.15 8.76
N HIS A 196 6.51 15.70 9.91
CA HIS A 196 6.29 17.13 10.06
C HIS A 196 6.38 17.54 11.54
N GLN A 197 6.77 18.79 11.81
CA GLN A 197 6.84 19.33 13.17
C GLN A 197 5.46 19.42 13.85
N ASP A 198 4.43 19.76 13.07
CA ASP A 198 3.02 19.63 13.44
C ASP A 198 2.52 18.19 13.24
N GLN A 199 1.92 17.64 14.30
CA GLN A 199 1.44 16.26 14.37
C GLN A 199 0.30 15.94 13.39
N ALA A 200 -0.60 16.89 13.10
CA ALA A 200 -1.72 16.63 12.20
C ALA A 200 -1.24 16.57 10.74
N ARG A 201 -0.29 17.44 10.39
CA ARG A 201 0.29 17.49 9.04
C ARG A 201 1.18 16.29 8.72
N SER A 202 1.78 15.63 9.71
CA SER A 202 2.59 14.42 9.47
C SER A 202 1.77 13.20 9.03
N LEU A 203 0.43 13.25 9.19
CA LEU A 203 -0.50 12.20 8.74
C LEU A 203 -0.82 12.30 7.24
N SER A 204 -0.42 13.39 6.57
CA SER A 204 -0.75 13.68 5.18
C SER A 204 0.51 13.68 4.31
N SER A 205 0.49 12.85 3.26
CA SER A 205 1.55 12.82 2.24
C SER A 205 1.69 14.16 1.49
N GLU A 206 0.64 14.97 1.42
CA GLU A 206 0.67 16.26 0.72
C GLU A 206 1.13 17.42 1.62
N GLN A 207 0.88 17.35 2.93
CA GLN A 207 1.10 18.47 3.85
C GLN A 207 2.34 18.32 4.73
N ALA A 208 2.90 17.11 4.81
CA ALA A 208 4.14 16.86 5.51
C ALA A 208 5.29 17.68 4.93
N SER A 209 6.32 17.94 5.72
CA SER A 209 7.47 18.74 5.28
C SER A 209 8.61 17.86 4.77
N HIS A 210 8.61 16.61 5.20
CA HIS A 210 9.62 15.63 4.88
C HIS A 210 8.98 14.31 4.49
N GLU A 211 9.65 13.65 3.56
CA GLU A 211 9.38 12.29 3.13
C GLU A 211 10.68 11.51 3.34
N VAL A 212 10.62 10.43 4.12
CA VAL A 212 11.76 9.52 4.31
C VAL A 212 11.37 8.17 3.73
N MET A 213 12.03 7.79 2.66
CA MET A 213 11.79 6.50 2.02
C MET A 213 12.92 5.52 2.33
N VAL A 214 12.57 4.24 2.42
CA VAL A 214 13.55 3.13 2.50
C VAL A 214 13.26 2.17 1.37
N TRP A 215 14.06 2.24 0.30
CA TRP A 215 13.92 1.42 -0.89
C TRP A 215 14.72 0.13 -0.72
N PHE A 216 14.02 -0.99 -0.72
CA PHE A 216 14.58 -2.34 -0.71
C PHE A 216 14.96 -2.83 -2.10
N ALA A 217 14.47 -2.18 -3.16
CA ALA A 217 14.89 -2.44 -4.52
C ALA A 217 14.69 -1.22 -5.42
N ASP A 218 15.57 -1.08 -6.41
CA ASP A 218 15.45 -0.16 -7.55
C ASP A 218 15.55 -0.93 -8.87
N PHE A 219 14.50 -0.90 -9.67
CA PHE A 219 14.40 -1.66 -10.91
C PHE A 219 14.21 -0.75 -12.12
N GLY A 220 14.94 -1.03 -13.19
CA GLY A 220 14.84 -0.27 -14.44
C GLY A 220 15.57 1.08 -14.41
N THR A 221 15.54 1.79 -15.54
CA THR A 221 16.27 3.05 -15.74
C THR A 221 15.47 4.29 -15.36
N ASP A 222 14.15 4.17 -15.30
CA ASP A 222 13.25 5.28 -14.99
C ASP A 222 12.99 5.41 -13.49
N THR A 223 13.34 4.37 -12.72
CA THR A 223 13.29 4.37 -11.26
C THR A 223 14.50 5.09 -10.72
N TRP A 224 14.31 6.33 -10.29
CA TRP A 224 15.39 7.22 -9.88
C TRP A 224 15.02 7.97 -8.60
N PRO A 225 15.71 7.70 -7.46
CA PRO A 225 15.39 8.39 -6.22
C PRO A 225 15.74 9.87 -6.32
N ILE A 226 14.91 10.70 -5.70
CA ILE A 226 15.11 12.16 -5.66
C ILE A 226 16.46 12.48 -4.99
N GLY A 227 17.24 13.35 -5.63
CA GLY A 227 18.56 13.77 -5.14
C GLY A 227 19.74 12.95 -5.68
N LYS A 228 19.50 11.79 -6.32
CA LYS A 228 20.57 11.04 -7.00
C LYS A 228 21.02 11.76 -8.26
N THR A 229 22.33 11.76 -8.50
CA THR A 229 22.95 12.45 -9.65
C THR A 229 23.73 11.46 -10.53
N ALA A 230 24.06 11.89 -11.76
CA ALA A 230 24.89 11.11 -12.67
C ALA A 230 26.42 11.25 -12.40
N GLY A 231 26.80 11.98 -11.33
CA GLY A 231 28.20 12.17 -10.95
C GLY A 231 28.86 10.91 -10.40
N ALA A 232 30.19 10.94 -10.23
CA ALA A 232 30.96 9.81 -9.70
C ALA A 232 30.56 9.41 -8.28
N ASP A 233 30.14 10.38 -7.45
CA ASP A 233 29.63 10.21 -6.09
C ASP A 233 28.12 9.91 -6.03
N LYS A 234 27.43 9.97 -7.19
CA LYS A 234 25.98 9.80 -7.35
C LYS A 234 25.11 10.70 -6.47
N GLY A 235 25.68 11.69 -5.79
CA GLY A 235 24.98 12.52 -4.79
C GLY A 235 24.70 11.83 -3.45
N VAL A 236 25.42 10.76 -3.10
CA VAL A 236 25.25 10.04 -1.83
C VAL A 236 25.57 10.96 -0.64
N LYS A 237 24.68 11.00 0.35
CA LYS A 237 24.81 11.81 1.59
C LYS A 237 25.37 11.01 2.76
N ALA A 238 24.99 9.73 2.86
CA ALA A 238 25.44 8.82 3.90
C ALA A 238 25.27 7.37 3.44
N THR A 239 25.96 6.44 4.10
CA THR A 239 25.80 5.00 3.91
C THR A 239 25.56 4.36 5.26
N GLN A 240 24.58 3.45 5.34
CA GLN A 240 24.24 2.74 6.56
C GLN A 240 23.95 1.27 6.25
N THR A 241 24.56 0.38 7.01
CA THR A 241 24.31 -1.07 6.92
C THR A 241 23.45 -1.52 8.10
N ILE A 242 22.42 -2.32 7.84
CA ILE A 242 21.53 -2.91 8.84
C ILE A 242 21.35 -4.40 8.51
N GLY A 243 21.88 -5.26 9.37
CA GLY A 243 22.04 -6.68 9.02
C GLY A 243 22.95 -6.82 7.81
N ASP A 244 22.48 -7.54 6.79
CA ASP A 244 23.23 -7.76 5.53
C ASP A 244 22.89 -6.73 4.43
N ALA A 245 21.93 -5.83 4.69
CA ALA A 245 21.51 -4.82 3.74
C ALA A 245 22.29 -3.51 3.93
N THR A 246 22.87 -2.99 2.85
CA THR A 246 23.54 -1.68 2.84
C THR A 246 22.70 -0.68 2.05
N PHE A 247 22.44 0.47 2.66
CA PHE A 247 21.65 1.55 2.09
C PHE A 247 22.50 2.81 1.88
N GLU A 248 22.28 3.49 0.75
CA GLU A 248 22.83 4.80 0.44
C GLU A 248 21.73 5.86 0.55
N LEU A 249 21.99 6.93 1.28
CA LEU A 249 21.06 8.04 1.43
C LEU A 249 21.21 9.05 0.29
N TYR A 250 20.10 9.38 -0.34
CA TYR A 250 19.95 10.47 -1.30
C TYR A 250 19.00 11.51 -0.73
N ALA A 251 19.20 12.80 -1.06
CA ALA A 251 18.34 13.87 -0.58
C ALA A 251 18.09 14.94 -1.64
N GLY A 252 16.85 15.38 -1.77
CA GLY A 252 16.44 16.46 -2.66
C GLY A 252 15.04 16.99 -2.30
N GLN A 253 14.39 17.65 -3.25
CA GLN A 253 13.03 18.18 -3.06
C GLN A 253 12.09 17.67 -4.15
N ASN A 254 10.86 17.31 -3.76
CA ASN A 254 9.81 16.96 -4.69
C ASN A 254 9.03 18.20 -5.18
N SER A 255 8.03 17.98 -6.04
CA SER A 255 7.21 19.05 -6.61
C SER A 255 6.33 19.79 -5.59
N LEU A 256 6.10 19.19 -4.42
CA LEU A 256 5.39 19.78 -3.27
C LEU A 256 6.33 20.54 -2.31
N GLN A 257 7.61 20.71 -2.69
CA GLN A 257 8.65 21.36 -1.88
C GLN A 257 8.98 20.63 -0.58
N GLN A 258 8.62 19.35 -0.48
CA GLN A 258 8.99 18.52 0.66
C GLN A 258 10.44 18.09 0.49
N THR A 259 11.18 18.04 1.60
CA THR A 259 12.53 17.46 1.60
C THR A 259 12.40 15.94 1.59
N VAL A 260 12.84 15.30 0.50
CA VAL A 260 12.79 13.86 0.33
C VAL A 260 14.16 13.26 0.65
N LEU A 261 14.17 12.25 1.52
CA LEU A 261 15.34 11.49 1.94
C LEU A 261 15.13 10.02 1.60
N SER A 262 15.80 9.50 0.59
CA SER A 262 15.64 8.12 0.13
C SER A 262 16.86 7.29 0.50
N TRP A 263 16.70 6.36 1.43
CA TRP A 263 17.66 5.30 1.70
C TRP A 263 17.46 4.19 0.68
N VAL A 264 18.37 4.03 -0.27
CA VAL A 264 18.26 3.02 -1.34
C VAL A 264 19.26 1.91 -1.12
N SER A 265 18.77 0.67 -1.09
CA SER A 265 19.63 -0.51 -0.95
C SER A 265 20.55 -0.68 -2.16
N THR A 266 21.80 -1.07 -1.94
CA THR A 266 22.77 -1.28 -3.02
C THR A 266 22.47 -2.55 -3.84
N THR A 267 21.73 -3.49 -3.25
CA THR A 267 21.18 -4.69 -3.87
C THR A 267 19.72 -4.87 -3.48
N ALA A 268 18.94 -5.62 -4.27
CA ALA A 268 17.56 -5.94 -3.91
C ALA A 268 17.52 -6.76 -2.59
N VAL A 269 16.61 -6.40 -1.68
CA VAL A 269 16.44 -6.99 -0.36
C VAL A 269 15.01 -7.53 -0.25
N GLU A 270 14.80 -8.77 -0.68
CA GLU A 270 13.49 -9.42 -0.68
C GLU A 270 13.00 -9.81 0.72
N THR A 271 13.94 -10.11 1.63
CA THR A 271 13.64 -10.41 3.03
C THR A 271 14.41 -9.46 3.93
N PHE A 272 13.71 -8.79 4.84
CA PHE A 272 14.30 -7.89 5.82
C PHE A 272 13.57 -8.03 7.15
N ASN A 273 14.31 -8.24 8.24
CA ASN A 273 13.74 -8.33 9.58
C ASN A 273 14.62 -7.59 10.60
N GLN A 274 14.65 -6.27 10.51
CA GLN A 274 15.51 -5.41 11.35
C GLN A 274 14.80 -4.12 11.77
N SER A 275 15.41 -3.38 12.69
CA SER A 275 14.95 -2.04 13.06
C SER A 275 15.46 -0.98 12.08
N LEU A 276 14.61 -0.03 11.70
CA LEU A 276 14.97 1.11 10.86
C LEU A 276 15.58 2.29 11.63
N THR A 277 15.56 2.25 12.97
CA THR A 277 16.12 3.32 13.82
C THR A 277 17.53 3.78 13.41
N PRO A 278 18.48 2.89 13.05
CA PRO A 278 19.82 3.32 12.62
C PRO A 278 19.83 4.24 11.38
N LEU A 279 18.83 4.15 10.49
CA LEU A 279 18.72 5.04 9.34
C LEU A 279 18.39 6.47 9.77
N PHE A 280 17.51 6.63 10.77
CA PHE A 280 17.20 7.94 11.34
C PHE A 280 18.37 8.50 12.15
N ASP A 281 19.08 7.66 12.92
CA ASP A 281 20.28 8.09 13.63
C ASP A 281 21.35 8.62 12.66
N ALA A 282 21.53 7.97 11.50
CA ALA A 282 22.41 8.45 10.46
C ALA A 282 21.95 9.79 9.86
N ILE A 283 20.64 10.01 9.66
CA ILE A 283 20.10 11.32 9.25
C ILE A 283 20.42 12.39 10.29
N PHE A 284 20.18 12.13 11.58
CA PHE A 284 20.45 13.09 12.65
C PHE A 284 21.94 13.42 12.78
N ALA A 285 22.82 12.44 12.54
CA ALA A 285 24.27 12.62 12.60
C ALA A 285 24.80 13.59 11.52
N LEU A 286 24.09 13.76 10.40
CA LEU A 286 24.46 14.74 9.38
C LEU A 286 24.28 16.19 9.85
N ASN A 287 23.48 16.42 10.89
CA ASN A 287 23.22 17.74 11.47
C ASN A 287 22.83 18.82 10.44
N ASP A 288 22.10 18.41 9.39
CA ASP A 288 21.58 19.31 8.37
C ASP A 288 20.26 19.92 8.86
N ALA A 289 20.17 21.25 8.87
CA ALA A 289 19.00 21.97 9.36
C ALA A 289 17.74 21.77 8.51
N SER A 290 17.89 21.31 7.26
CA SER A 290 16.79 21.00 6.34
C SER A 290 16.22 19.58 6.51
N PHE A 291 16.92 18.72 7.25
CA PHE A 291 16.53 17.32 7.46
C PHE A 291 15.63 17.14 8.69
N PRO A 292 14.91 16.00 8.80
CA PRO A 292 14.06 15.71 9.94
C PRO A 292 14.83 15.79 11.26
N LYS A 293 14.16 16.32 12.29
CA LYS A 293 14.66 16.45 13.64
C LYS A 293 13.97 15.47 14.56
N LYS A 294 14.61 15.14 15.69
CA LYS A 294 14.03 14.28 16.74
C LYS A 294 12.68 14.80 17.28
N THR A 295 12.40 16.09 17.15
CA THR A 295 11.14 16.71 17.57
C THR A 295 10.01 16.58 16.54
N ASP A 296 10.31 16.21 15.30
CA ASP A 296 9.30 16.04 14.25
C ASP A 296 8.52 14.74 14.48
N TYR A 297 7.25 14.76 14.09
CA TYR A 297 6.36 13.62 14.19
C TYR A 297 6.45 12.77 12.94
N LEU A 298 6.68 11.47 13.11
CA LEU A 298 6.34 10.46 12.11
C LEU A 298 4.84 10.19 12.21
N GLY A 299 4.08 10.48 11.16
CA GLY A 299 2.62 10.29 11.16
C GLY A 299 2.13 9.28 10.14
N TYR A 300 2.84 9.13 9.02
CA TYR A 300 2.52 8.16 7.99
C TYR A 300 3.63 7.14 7.88
N PHE A 301 3.27 5.88 7.75
CA PHE A 301 4.19 4.78 7.44
C PHE A 301 3.46 3.80 6.52
N ALA A 302 3.98 3.53 5.33
CA ALA A 302 3.42 2.52 4.45
C ALA A 302 4.51 1.72 3.74
N PHE A 303 4.30 0.42 3.57
CA PHE A 303 5.16 -0.44 2.76
C PHE A 303 4.45 -0.80 1.45
N GLY A 304 5.13 -0.64 0.32
CA GLY A 304 4.53 -0.88 -0.98
C GLY A 304 5.52 -0.84 -2.13
N GLN A 305 4.98 -0.61 -3.31
CA GLN A 305 5.72 -0.56 -4.57
C GLN A 305 5.33 0.69 -5.33
N GLU A 306 6.27 1.55 -5.73
CA GLU A 306 5.96 2.56 -6.74
C GLU A 306 5.96 1.89 -8.12
N THR A 307 4.84 2.00 -8.82
CA THR A 307 4.64 1.39 -10.14
C THR A 307 4.91 2.43 -11.22
N TYR A 308 6.02 2.28 -11.95
CA TYR A 308 6.41 3.24 -12.99
C TYR A 308 5.90 2.76 -14.34
N TRP A 309 6.49 1.72 -14.92
CA TRP A 309 5.95 1.15 -16.16
C TRP A 309 6.50 -0.25 -16.41
N SER A 310 5.77 -1.01 -17.22
CA SER A 310 6.19 -2.33 -17.67
C SER A 310 5.52 -2.66 -19.02
N PRO A 311 6.23 -3.29 -19.97
CA PRO A 311 5.63 -3.71 -21.24
C PRO A 311 4.67 -4.91 -21.10
N GLN A 312 4.59 -5.51 -19.90
CA GLN A 312 3.83 -6.72 -19.60
C GLN A 312 3.34 -6.68 -18.14
N ASN A 313 2.39 -7.55 -17.80
CA ASN A 313 1.93 -7.69 -16.42
C ASN A 313 3.05 -8.08 -15.46
N VAL A 314 3.07 -7.42 -14.31
CA VAL A 314 3.98 -7.67 -13.20
C VAL A 314 3.14 -7.87 -11.94
N THR A 315 3.47 -8.89 -11.15
CA THR A 315 2.86 -9.14 -9.86
C THR A 315 3.88 -8.95 -8.76
N PHE A 316 3.66 -7.97 -7.89
CA PHE A 316 4.39 -7.77 -6.65
C PHE A 316 3.64 -8.45 -5.50
N SER A 317 4.31 -9.35 -4.80
CA SER A 317 3.70 -10.24 -3.80
C SER A 317 4.33 -9.96 -2.44
N VAL A 318 3.50 -9.83 -1.41
CA VAL A 318 3.91 -9.57 -0.02
C VAL A 318 3.30 -10.65 0.86
N PRO A 319 3.91 -11.86 0.91
CA PRO A 319 3.46 -12.94 1.78
C PRO A 319 3.59 -12.57 3.27
N GLN A 320 4.55 -11.72 3.62
CA GLN A 320 4.75 -11.30 5.00
C GLN A 320 5.08 -9.81 5.08
N LEU A 321 4.31 -9.09 5.89
CA LEU A 321 4.63 -7.75 6.38
C LEU A 321 4.28 -7.69 7.86
N ALA A 322 5.21 -7.22 8.69
CA ALA A 322 5.03 -6.97 10.10
C ALA A 322 5.75 -5.68 10.52
N VAL A 323 5.06 -4.82 11.27
CA VAL A 323 5.62 -3.53 11.72
C VAL A 323 5.33 -3.33 13.20
N ASN A 324 6.38 -3.23 14.00
CA ASN A 324 6.28 -2.93 15.43
C ASN A 324 7.03 -1.63 15.75
N VAL A 325 6.27 -0.63 16.21
CA VAL A 325 6.77 0.66 16.66
C VAL A 325 6.62 0.75 18.19
N GLU A 326 7.73 0.96 18.88
CA GLU A 326 7.77 1.16 20.32
C GLU A 326 8.22 2.59 20.63
N THR A 327 7.58 3.20 21.63
CA THR A 327 7.87 4.57 22.09
C THR A 327 8.19 4.57 23.58
N SER A 328 9.05 5.48 24.04
CA SER A 328 9.35 5.73 25.46
C SER A 328 8.38 6.66 26.17
#